data_AF-A0A3R7D5G8-F1
#
_entry.id   AF-A0A3R7D5G8-F1
#
_cell.length_a   1.000
_cell.length_b   1.000
_cell.length_c   1.000
_cell.angle_alpha   90.00
_cell.angle_beta   90.00
_cell.angle_gamma   90.00
#
_symmetry.space_group_name_H-M   'P 1'
#
loop_
_entity.id
_entity.type
_entity.pdbx_description
1 polymer ?
#
loop_
_entity_poly.entity_id
_entity_poly.type
_entity_poly.pdbx_seq_one_letter_code
_entity_poly.pdbx_strand_id
1 'polypeptide(L)'
;MELNEILDEIIINEVYKGVKIVSKLFYDMSELTEDTIEKIKTDKDFRMRYKEELSKQLQKQGYEDLEVIDIDPSSNCLVVRYTAYYAGRREYPEIHLKTLLIFYKGMGKDIRDPDVFDEVVEKARQDLGEIEKDIEERFYHFATLFKRAIDKELVI
;
A
#
# COMPACT_ATOMS: atom_id res chain seq x y z
N MET A 1 -14.60 -6.57 -9.76
CA MET A 1 -13.34 -6.16 -9.14
C MET A 1 -12.58 -7.44 -8.85
N GLU A 2 -11.27 -7.49 -9.05
CA GLU A 2 -10.52 -8.70 -8.70
C GLU A 2 -10.50 -8.89 -7.17
N LEU A 3 -10.44 -10.13 -6.69
CA LEU A 3 -10.43 -10.41 -5.24
C LEU A 3 -9.33 -9.61 -4.53
N ASN A 4 -8.18 -9.48 -5.17
CA ASN A 4 -7.06 -8.73 -4.63
C ASN A 4 -7.44 -7.26 -4.34
N GLU A 5 -8.14 -6.61 -5.27
CA GLU A 5 -8.57 -5.21 -5.17
C GLU A 5 -9.59 -5.02 -4.03
N ILE A 6 -10.55 -5.94 -3.88
CA ILE A 6 -11.56 -5.91 -2.80
C ILE A 6 -10.90 -6.01 -1.43
N LEU A 7 -9.97 -6.96 -1.29
CA LEU A 7 -9.29 -7.18 -0.02
C LEU A 7 -8.34 -6.02 0.30
N ASP A 8 -7.69 -5.44 -0.72
CA ASP A 8 -6.90 -4.22 -0.55
C ASP A 8 -7.74 -3.04 -0.06
N GLU A 9 -8.92 -2.80 -0.65
CA GLU A 9 -9.80 -1.70 -0.23
C GLU A 9 -10.24 -1.84 1.25
N ILE A 10 -10.49 -3.05 1.72
CA ILE A 10 -10.87 -3.31 3.13
C ILE A 10 -9.70 -3.06 4.07
N ILE A 11 -8.50 -3.55 3.73
CA ILE A 11 -7.30 -3.26 4.52
C ILE A 11 -7.07 -1.75 4.53
N ILE A 12 -7.27 -1.07 3.39
CA ILE A 12 -7.27 0.39 3.23
C ILE A 12 -8.20 1.08 4.22
N ASN A 13 -9.46 0.70 4.26
CA ASN A 13 -10.44 1.41 5.08
C ASN A 13 -10.27 1.19 6.59
N GLU A 14 -9.73 0.05 7.02
CA GLU A 14 -9.70 -0.36 8.44
C GLU A 14 -8.34 -0.20 9.12
N VAL A 15 -7.24 -0.40 8.40
CA VAL A 15 -5.89 -0.20 8.97
C VAL A 15 -5.44 1.26 8.87
N TYR A 16 -5.93 2.02 7.89
CA TYR A 16 -5.27 3.26 7.51
C TYR A 16 -5.74 4.43 8.37
N LYS A 17 -4.97 4.68 9.42
CA LYS A 17 -4.63 6.07 9.79
C LYS A 17 -3.35 6.41 9.04
N GLY A 18 -3.46 7.08 7.89
CA GLY A 18 -2.31 7.39 7.03
C GLY A 18 -1.15 8.01 7.83
N VAL A 19 -0.02 7.29 7.90
CA VAL A 19 1.23 7.82 8.48
C VAL A 19 2.09 8.33 7.34
N LYS A 20 2.26 9.65 7.31
CA LYS A 20 3.11 10.34 6.34
C LYS A 20 4.58 10.03 6.65
N ILE A 21 5.24 9.21 5.83
CA ILE A 21 6.65 8.88 5.97
C ILE A 21 7.45 9.75 4.99
N VAL A 22 8.57 10.29 5.46
CA VAL A 22 9.51 11.07 4.64
C VAL A 22 10.72 10.19 4.29
N SER A 23 11.09 10.15 3.02
CA SER A 23 12.26 9.42 2.52
C SER A 23 13.04 10.25 1.52
N LYS A 24 14.31 9.89 1.31
CA LYS A 24 15.13 10.39 0.20
C LYS A 24 15.13 9.34 -0.92
N LEU A 25 14.74 9.74 -2.12
CA LEU A 25 14.83 8.92 -3.32
C LEU A 25 15.83 9.55 -4.29
N PHE A 26 16.67 8.71 -4.89
CA PHE A 26 17.51 9.17 -6.00
C PHE A 26 16.61 9.58 -7.16
N TYR A 27 16.96 10.69 -7.81
CA TYR A 27 16.21 11.22 -8.93
C TYR A 27 17.16 11.49 -10.08
N ASP A 28 16.89 10.76 -11.16
CA ASP A 28 17.66 10.89 -12.37
C ASP A 28 17.28 12.18 -13.09
N MET A 29 18.18 13.16 -13.02
CA MET A 29 18.03 14.45 -13.67
C MET A 29 18.30 14.39 -15.18
N SER A 30 18.79 13.26 -15.71
CA SER A 30 19.15 13.14 -17.13
C SER A 30 17.97 13.25 -18.09
N GLU A 31 16.75 12.99 -17.61
CA GLU A 31 15.52 13.18 -18.38
C GLU A 31 15.05 14.65 -18.43
N LEU A 32 15.71 15.55 -17.69
CA LEU A 32 15.41 16.98 -17.68
C LEU A 32 16.26 17.76 -18.67
N THR A 33 15.72 18.88 -19.15
CA THR A 33 16.50 19.82 -19.97
C THR A 33 17.61 20.47 -19.15
N GLU A 34 18.73 20.81 -19.81
CA GLU A 34 19.86 21.49 -19.16
C GLU A 34 19.44 22.79 -18.44
N ASP A 35 18.53 23.57 -19.05
CA ASP A 35 17.96 24.79 -18.46
C ASP A 35 17.17 24.50 -17.17
N THR A 36 16.39 23.41 -17.14
CA THR A 36 15.68 22.97 -15.93
C THR A 36 16.67 22.56 -14.84
N ILE A 37 17.72 21.82 -15.19
CA ILE A 37 18.75 21.36 -14.23
C ILE A 37 19.49 22.56 -13.62
N GLU A 38 19.86 23.54 -14.44
CA GLU A 38 20.55 24.75 -14.00
C GLU A 38 19.66 25.58 -13.07
N LYS A 39 18.36 25.75 -13.42
CA LYS A 39 17.38 26.43 -12.57
C LYS A 39 17.14 25.70 -11.25
N ILE A 40 17.05 24.38 -11.23
CA ILE A 40 16.92 23.62 -9.97
C ILE A 40 18.13 23.89 -9.07
N LYS A 41 19.35 23.94 -9.62
CA LYS A 41 20.59 24.16 -8.87
C LYS A 41 20.70 25.58 -8.32
N THR A 42 20.34 26.58 -9.11
CA THR A 42 20.68 27.99 -8.86
C THR A 42 19.50 28.86 -8.38
N ASP A 43 18.27 28.50 -8.73
CA ASP A 43 17.05 29.27 -8.42
C ASP A 43 16.18 28.55 -7.39
N LYS A 44 16.18 29.09 -6.16
CA LYS A 44 15.41 28.55 -5.04
C LYS A 44 13.90 28.69 -5.24
N ASP A 45 13.44 29.76 -5.88
CA ASP A 45 12.02 30.02 -6.13
C ASP A 45 11.50 29.09 -7.22
N PHE A 46 12.30 28.87 -8.27
CA PHE A 46 12.02 27.83 -9.26
C PHE A 46 11.90 26.47 -8.60
N ARG A 47 12.87 26.09 -7.75
CA ARG A 47 12.86 24.80 -7.04
C ARG A 47 11.60 24.59 -6.19
N MET A 48 11.13 25.62 -5.49
CA MET A 48 9.89 25.53 -4.69
C MET A 48 8.64 25.32 -5.54
N ARG A 49 8.55 25.94 -6.72
CA ARG A 49 7.43 25.72 -7.64
C ARG A 49 7.53 24.36 -8.34
N TYR A 50 8.74 23.99 -8.73
CA TYR A 50 8.99 22.79 -9.52
C TYR A 50 8.69 21.50 -8.74
N LYS A 51 8.94 21.44 -7.43
CA LYS A 51 8.55 20.28 -6.61
C LYS A 51 7.04 20.01 -6.60
N GLU A 52 6.21 21.06 -6.62
CA GLU A 52 4.75 20.92 -6.67
C GLU A 52 4.29 20.38 -8.02
N GLU A 53 4.90 20.85 -9.10
CA GLU A 53 4.67 20.35 -10.45
C GLU A 53 5.08 18.88 -10.56
N LEU A 54 6.28 18.53 -10.09
CA LEU A 54 6.80 17.17 -10.10
C LEU A 54 5.92 16.21 -9.28
N SER A 55 5.42 16.66 -8.12
CA SER A 55 4.46 15.88 -7.33
C SER A 55 3.20 15.55 -8.13
N LYS A 56 2.61 16.54 -8.82
CA LYS A 56 1.43 16.34 -9.67
C LYS A 56 1.70 15.41 -10.84
N GLN A 57 2.89 15.46 -11.43
CA GLN A 57 3.28 14.56 -12.52
C GLN A 57 3.38 13.12 -12.03
N LEU A 58 4.04 12.88 -10.89
CA LEU A 58 4.15 11.56 -10.27
C LEU A 58 2.78 11.00 -9.88
N GLN A 59 1.89 11.82 -9.33
CA GLN A 59 0.52 11.43 -9.01
C GLN A 59 -0.26 11.00 -10.26
N LYS A 60 -0.13 11.72 -11.38
CA LYS A 60 -0.74 11.32 -12.67
C LYS A 60 -0.19 10.01 -13.24
N GLN A 61 1.01 9.60 -12.81
CA GLN A 61 1.64 8.34 -13.22
C GLN A 61 1.27 7.16 -12.30
N GLY A 62 0.41 7.38 -11.30
CA GLY A 62 -0.09 6.34 -10.40
C GLY A 62 0.52 6.36 -8.99
N TYR A 63 1.39 7.33 -8.67
CA TYR A 63 1.91 7.54 -7.32
C TYR A 63 1.00 8.50 -6.53
N GLU A 64 -0.26 8.13 -6.35
CA GLU A 64 -1.33 9.02 -5.89
C GLU A 64 -1.03 9.72 -4.54
N ASP A 65 -0.35 9.02 -3.63
CA ASP A 65 0.00 9.52 -2.30
C ASP A 65 1.40 10.14 -2.18
N LEU A 66 2.16 10.22 -3.29
CA LEU A 66 3.53 10.70 -3.27
C LEU A 66 3.57 12.23 -3.43
N GLU A 67 4.22 12.90 -2.47
CA GLU A 67 4.47 14.33 -2.43
C GLU A 67 5.98 14.59 -2.43
N VAL A 68 6.50 15.38 -3.36
CA VAL A 68 7.87 15.88 -3.34
C VAL A 68 7.94 17.09 -2.42
N ILE A 69 8.55 16.92 -1.25
CA ILE A 69 8.65 17.97 -0.23
C ILE A 69 9.90 18.83 -0.40
N ASP A 70 10.97 18.28 -0.98
CA ASP A 70 12.19 19.01 -1.32
C ASP A 70 12.97 18.35 -2.48
N ILE A 71 13.87 19.11 -3.09
CA ILE A 71 14.81 18.65 -4.12
C ILE A 71 16.22 19.02 -3.65
N ASP A 72 17.07 18.02 -3.44
CA ASP A 72 18.49 18.19 -3.13
C ASP A 72 19.33 18.00 -4.41
N PRO A 73 19.69 19.09 -5.10
CA PRO A 73 20.50 19.01 -6.32
C PRO A 73 21.95 18.62 -6.08
N SER A 74 22.42 18.64 -4.83
CA SER A 74 23.81 18.30 -4.47
C SER A 74 24.01 16.79 -4.49
N SER A 75 22.97 16.05 -4.11
CA SER A 75 22.95 14.58 -4.05
C SER A 75 22.04 13.95 -5.11
N ASN A 76 21.45 14.75 -5.99
CA ASN A 76 20.43 14.34 -6.97
C ASN A 76 19.32 13.51 -6.32
N CYS A 77 18.79 13.99 -5.19
CA CYS A 77 17.74 13.30 -4.46
C CYS A 77 16.48 14.15 -4.35
N LEU A 78 15.31 13.51 -4.44
CA LEU A 78 14.05 14.06 -3.98
C LEU A 78 13.88 13.68 -2.51
N VAL A 79 13.51 14.64 -1.70
CA VAL A 79 12.88 14.34 -0.41
C VAL A 79 11.40 14.19 -0.71
N VAL A 80 10.91 12.96 -0.58
CA VAL A 80 9.51 12.63 -0.83
C VAL A 80 8.82 12.28 0.47
N ARG A 81 7.52 12.50 0.47
CA ARG A 81 6.62 12.00 1.47
C ARG A 81 5.64 11.09 0.77
N TYR A 82 5.48 9.87 1.26
CA TYR A 82 4.50 8.93 0.71
C TYR A 82 3.92 8.06 1.82
N THR A 83 2.77 7.47 1.55
CA THR A 83 2.18 6.43 2.39
C THR A 83 2.92 5.12 2.11
N ALA A 84 3.76 4.66 3.05
CA ALA A 84 4.43 3.37 2.89
C ALA A 84 3.53 2.22 3.37
N TYR A 85 3.38 1.20 2.53
CA TYR A 85 2.62 -0.01 2.82
C TYR A 85 3.55 -1.05 3.46
N TYR A 86 3.26 -1.48 4.69
CA TYR A 86 4.03 -2.54 5.33
C TYR A 86 3.58 -3.90 4.80
N ALA A 87 4.48 -4.60 4.10
CA ALA A 87 4.25 -5.98 3.65
C ALA A 87 4.78 -7.00 4.68
N GLY A 88 3.92 -7.95 5.07
CA GLY A 88 4.31 -9.28 5.53
C GLY A 88 5.14 -9.39 6.81
N ARG A 89 4.55 -9.03 7.96
CA ARG A 89 5.08 -9.40 9.29
C ARG A 89 3.98 -10.06 10.12
N ARG A 90 4.35 -10.81 11.17
CA ARG A 90 3.40 -11.31 12.20
C ARG A 90 2.57 -10.18 12.83
N GLU A 91 3.07 -8.95 12.76
CA GLU A 91 2.41 -7.71 13.15
C GLU A 91 1.22 -7.33 12.24
N TYR A 92 1.09 -7.94 11.05
CA TYR A 92 0.08 -7.63 10.02
C TYR A 92 -0.72 -8.88 9.60
N PRO A 93 -1.53 -9.44 10.52
CA PRO A 93 -2.26 -10.70 10.31
C PRO A 93 -3.24 -10.65 9.12
N GLU A 94 -3.76 -9.48 8.78
CA GLU A 94 -4.68 -9.27 7.66
C GLU A 94 -4.03 -9.50 6.28
N ILE A 95 -2.74 -9.20 6.14
CA ILE A 95 -2.00 -9.40 4.90
C ILE A 95 -1.76 -10.90 4.67
N HIS A 96 -1.46 -11.64 5.74
CA HIS A 96 -1.32 -13.09 5.69
C HIS A 96 -2.62 -13.77 5.28
N LEU A 97 -3.73 -13.37 5.92
CA LEU A 97 -5.06 -13.89 5.59
C LEU A 97 -5.46 -13.60 4.14
N LYS A 98 -5.26 -12.36 3.66
CA LYS A 98 -5.48 -11.97 2.27
C LYS A 98 -4.71 -12.87 1.30
N THR A 99 -3.43 -13.10 1.59
CA THR A 99 -2.54 -13.90 0.75
C THR A 99 -3.07 -15.33 0.60
N LEU A 100 -3.50 -15.95 1.70
CA LEU A 100 -4.06 -17.30 1.66
C LEU A 100 -5.41 -17.36 0.93
N LEU A 101 -6.28 -16.37 1.08
CA LEU A 101 -7.55 -16.29 0.33
C LEU A 101 -7.31 -16.20 -1.19
N ILE A 102 -6.34 -15.39 -1.63
CA ILE A 102 -5.95 -15.29 -3.05
C ILE A 102 -5.38 -16.63 -3.54
N PHE A 103 -4.50 -17.25 -2.74
CA PHE A 103 -3.89 -18.54 -3.08
C PHE A 103 -4.94 -19.64 -3.26
N TYR A 104 -5.88 -19.78 -2.32
CA TYR A 104 -6.94 -20.80 -2.40
C TYR A 104 -7.87 -20.55 -3.60
N LYS A 105 -8.25 -19.30 -3.87
CA LYS A 105 -9.00 -18.95 -5.08
C LYS A 105 -8.22 -19.31 -6.36
N GLY A 106 -6.91 -19.05 -6.38
CA GLY A 106 -6.02 -19.43 -7.48
C GLY A 106 -5.89 -20.95 -7.70
N MET A 107 -6.08 -21.74 -6.63
CA MET A 107 -6.17 -23.20 -6.70
C MET A 107 -7.54 -23.71 -7.16
N GLY A 108 -8.48 -22.82 -7.50
CA GLY A 108 -9.84 -23.18 -7.88
C GLY A 108 -10.74 -23.59 -6.72
N LYS A 109 -10.34 -23.31 -5.47
CA LYS A 109 -11.20 -23.50 -4.29
C LYS A 109 -12.23 -22.39 -4.22
N ASP A 110 -13.47 -22.74 -3.90
CA ASP A 110 -14.53 -21.74 -3.72
C ASP A 110 -14.43 -21.11 -2.34
N ILE A 111 -13.71 -19.99 -2.24
CA ILE A 111 -13.57 -19.24 -0.99
C ILE A 111 -14.89 -18.61 -0.48
N ARG A 112 -15.99 -18.74 -1.23
CA ARG A 112 -17.33 -18.33 -0.77
C ARG A 112 -17.99 -19.42 0.07
N ASP A 113 -17.61 -20.68 -0.16
CA ASP A 113 -18.02 -21.80 0.68
C ASP A 113 -17.56 -21.53 2.13
N PRO A 114 -18.47 -21.50 3.12
CA PRO A 114 -18.12 -21.31 4.51
C PRO A 114 -17.03 -22.28 5.01
N ASP A 115 -17.08 -23.55 4.59
CA ASP A 115 -16.14 -24.57 5.06
C ASP A 115 -14.73 -24.29 4.52
N VAL A 116 -14.64 -23.87 3.26
CA VAL A 116 -13.36 -23.47 2.63
C VAL A 116 -12.83 -22.18 3.24
N PHE A 117 -13.70 -21.22 3.52
CA PHE A 117 -13.29 -19.97 4.15
C PHE A 117 -12.75 -20.20 5.56
N ASP A 118 -13.44 -21.01 6.36
CA ASP A 118 -13.04 -21.37 7.73
C ASP A 118 -11.72 -22.16 7.72
N GLU A 119 -11.51 -23.04 6.74
CA GLU A 119 -10.23 -23.73 6.52
C GLU A 119 -9.09 -22.74 6.31
N VAL A 120 -9.29 -21.71 5.47
CA VAL A 120 -8.29 -20.69 5.19
C VAL A 120 -7.98 -19.84 6.43
N VAL A 121 -9.00 -19.46 7.20
CA VAL A 121 -8.83 -18.70 8.45
C VAL A 121 -8.05 -19.52 9.47
N GLU A 122 -8.41 -20.78 9.68
CA GLU A 122 -7.69 -21.64 10.63
C GLU A 122 -6.25 -21.88 10.20
N LYS A 123 -6.01 -22.05 8.89
CA LYS A 123 -4.66 -22.15 8.34
C LYS A 123 -3.84 -20.88 8.60
N ALA A 124 -4.43 -19.71 8.37
CA ALA A 124 -3.80 -18.42 8.63
C ALA A 124 -3.44 -18.27 10.12
N ARG A 125 -4.35 -18.66 11.03
CA ARG A 125 -4.12 -18.63 12.48
C ARG A 125 -2.96 -19.54 12.89
N GLN A 126 -2.92 -20.77 12.38
CA GLN A 126 -1.83 -21.71 12.66
C GLN A 126 -0.47 -21.21 12.17
N ASP A 127 -0.43 -20.59 10.98
CA ASP A 127 0.81 -20.04 10.41
C ASP A 127 1.35 -18.84 11.21
N LEU A 128 0.46 -18.06 11.85
CA LEU A 128 0.83 -16.95 12.73
C LEU A 128 1.47 -17.45 14.05
N GLY A 129 1.07 -18.63 14.52
CA GLY A 129 1.57 -19.23 15.76
C GLY A 129 1.02 -18.56 17.01
N GLU A 130 1.77 -18.59 18.12
CA GLU A 130 1.42 -17.83 19.32
C GLU A 130 1.61 -16.33 19.05
N ILE A 131 0.51 -15.58 19.11
CA ILE A 131 0.45 -14.13 18.88
C ILE A 131 -0.19 -13.42 20.07
N GLU A 132 0.08 -12.12 20.20
CA GLU A 132 -0.54 -11.28 21.23
C GLU A 132 -2.05 -11.14 21.01
N LYS A 133 -2.80 -10.92 22.10
CA LYS A 133 -4.27 -10.90 22.08
C LYS A 133 -4.84 -9.80 21.17
N ASP A 134 -4.20 -8.65 21.11
CA ASP A 134 -4.58 -7.53 20.23
C ASP A 134 -4.38 -7.87 18.74
N ILE A 135 -3.33 -8.63 18.40
CA ILE A 135 -3.08 -9.16 17.06
C ILE A 135 -4.13 -10.21 16.70
N GLU A 136 -4.49 -11.07 17.64
CA GLU A 136 -5.56 -12.07 17.45
C GLU A 136 -6.94 -11.40 17.23
N GLU A 137 -7.29 -10.39 18.02
CA GLU A 137 -8.52 -9.61 17.84
C GLU A 137 -8.55 -8.92 16.47
N ARG A 138 -7.43 -8.31 16.05
CA ARG A 138 -7.26 -7.72 14.72
C ARG A 138 -7.42 -8.75 13.60
N PHE A 139 -6.84 -9.93 13.76
CA PHE A 139 -6.96 -11.02 12.79
C PHE A 139 -8.43 -11.40 12.54
N TYR A 140 -9.19 -11.68 13.61
CA TYR A 140 -10.61 -12.08 13.47
C TYR A 140 -11.49 -10.95 12.96
N HIS A 141 -11.15 -9.70 13.27
CA HIS A 141 -11.81 -8.53 12.70
C HIS A 141 -11.66 -8.52 11.16
N PHE A 142 -10.45 -8.68 10.64
CA PHE A 142 -10.23 -8.76 9.19
C PHE A 142 -10.85 -9.99 8.54
N ALA A 143 -10.84 -11.14 9.20
CA ALA A 143 -11.55 -12.33 8.72
C ALA A 143 -13.05 -12.06 8.51
N THR A 144 -13.67 -11.38 9.47
CA THR A 144 -15.08 -10.99 9.39
C THR A 144 -15.34 -10.02 8.24
N LEU A 145 -14.49 -9.01 8.07
CA LEU A 145 -14.62 -8.00 7.02
C LEU A 145 -14.44 -8.61 5.62
N PHE A 146 -13.42 -9.44 5.44
CA PHE A 146 -13.18 -10.14 4.18
C PHE A 146 -14.32 -11.07 3.83
N LYS A 147 -14.84 -11.86 4.78
CA LYS A 147 -16.01 -12.72 4.55
C LYS A 147 -17.20 -11.92 4.06
N ARG A 148 -17.54 -10.83 4.75
CA ARG A 148 -18.63 -9.94 4.37
C ARG A 148 -18.46 -9.36 2.97
N ALA A 149 -17.25 -8.99 2.57
CA ALA A 149 -17.01 -8.43 1.25
C ALA A 149 -17.07 -9.47 0.14
N ILE A 150 -16.51 -10.65 0.38
CA ILE A 150 -16.60 -11.81 -0.54
C ILE A 150 -18.07 -12.21 -0.75
N ASP A 151 -18.87 -12.21 0.32
CA ASP A 151 -20.29 -12.52 0.25
C ASP A 151 -21.11 -11.40 -0.42
N LYS A 152 -20.69 -10.13 -0.32
CA LYS A 152 -21.35 -8.96 -0.91
C LYS A 152 -21.14 -8.79 -2.43
N GLU A 153 -20.18 -9.47 -3.04
CA GLU A 153 -20.07 -9.54 -4.52
C GLU A 153 -21.34 -10.13 -5.19
N LEU A 154 -22.33 -10.62 -4.43
CA LEU A 154 -23.62 -11.14 -4.92
C LEU A 154 -24.75 -10.11 -5.09
N VAL A 155 -24.50 -8.80 -4.97
CA VAL A 155 -25.52 -7.76 -5.18
C VAL A 155 -25.09 -6.73 -6.22
N ILE A 156 -24.69 -7.19 -7.42
CA ILE A 156 -24.70 -6.38 -8.65
C ILE A 156 -25.19 -7.26 -9.80
#